data_AF-A0A2A5WWC0-F1
#
_entry.id   AF-A0A2A5WWC0-F1
#
_cell.length_a   1.000
_cell.length_b   1.000
_cell.length_c   1.000
_cell.angle_alpha   90.00
_cell.angle_beta   90.00
_cell.angle_gamma   90.00
#
_symmetry.space_group_name_H-M   'P 1'
#
loop_
_entity.id
_entity.type
_entity.pdbx_description
1 polymer ?
#
loop_
_entity_poly.entity_id
_entity_poly.type
_entity_poly.pdbx_seq_one_letter_code
_entity_poly.pdbx_strand_id
1 'polypeptide(L)'
;MKSKNYVQYYLLAILFSLVIISCGDDDGSTPTPTPTDPLDTQANLLNGNWKVKDANSVTKDGSIVDVFTTMTLNLSGGTKSGGNYTTSHTEDSGTEVWPNSGSWTFQNSDKSKVIRNDGVVISLSVTETTLRTSFTVSGGIKDGNWVFDFVKQ
;
A
#
# COMPACT_ATOMS: atom_id res chain seq x y z
N MET A 1 -52.27 70.64 33.08
CA MET A 1 -52.50 70.37 34.52
C MET A 1 -51.32 69.60 35.09
N LYS A 2 -50.62 70.24 36.04
CA LYS A 2 -49.90 69.72 37.22
C LYS A 2 -49.41 68.24 37.24
N SER A 3 -48.08 68.12 37.21
CA SER A 3 -47.18 67.44 38.18
C SER A 3 -47.54 66.06 38.73
N LYS A 4 -46.55 65.14 38.75
CA LYS A 4 -45.97 64.59 40.00
C LYS A 4 -44.77 63.66 39.71
N ASN A 5 -43.61 64.07 40.20
CA ASN A 5 -42.41 63.24 40.39
C ASN A 5 -42.48 62.57 41.77
N TYR A 6 -42.10 61.30 41.93
CA TYR A 6 -41.54 60.68 43.15
C TYR A 6 -40.78 59.41 42.70
N VAL A 7 -39.44 59.37 42.59
CA VAL A 7 -38.40 59.32 43.64
C VAL A 7 -38.55 58.09 44.56
N GLN A 8 -37.92 56.99 44.12
CA GLN A 8 -36.80 56.30 44.79
C GLN A 8 -37.05 55.16 45.81
N TYR A 9 -36.21 54.12 45.62
CA TYR A 9 -35.78 53.05 46.54
C TYR A 9 -36.67 51.79 46.65
N TYR A 10 -36.17 50.55 46.68
CA TYR A 10 -34.82 49.97 46.69
C TYR A 10 -34.96 48.45 46.42
N LEU A 11 -33.87 47.84 45.94
CA LEU A 11 -33.43 46.46 46.23
C LEU A 11 -34.28 45.26 45.75
N LEU A 12 -33.65 44.47 44.86
CA LEU A 12 -33.31 43.03 44.98
C LEU A 12 -33.49 42.35 43.61
N ALA A 13 -32.41 42.26 42.84
CA ALA A 13 -31.76 41.00 42.49
C ALA A 13 -32.68 39.99 41.75
N ILE A 14 -32.40 39.75 40.47
CA ILE A 14 -31.68 38.55 40.05
C ILE A 14 -31.43 38.59 38.53
N LEU A 15 -30.14 38.47 38.26
CA LEU A 15 -29.41 38.19 37.04
C LEU A 15 -29.96 36.98 36.27
N PHE A 16 -30.34 37.15 35.00
CA PHE A 16 -30.12 36.13 33.97
C PHE A 16 -30.20 36.75 32.56
N SER A 17 -29.13 37.45 32.18
CA SER A 17 -28.93 37.93 30.82
C SER A 17 -28.45 36.76 29.95
N LEU A 18 -29.38 36.03 29.32
CA LEU A 18 -29.05 35.27 28.11
C LEU A 18 -28.97 36.25 26.94
N VAL A 19 -27.79 36.85 26.78
CA VAL A 19 -27.42 37.49 25.51
C VAL A 19 -26.98 36.34 24.61
N ILE A 20 -27.83 35.96 23.66
CA ILE A 20 -27.46 35.09 22.55
C ILE A 20 -26.38 35.80 21.73
N ILE A 21 -25.12 35.46 22.00
CA ILE A 21 -24.00 35.83 21.13
C ILE A 21 -24.19 35.04 19.83
N SER A 22 -24.76 35.74 18.85
CA SER A 22 -24.64 35.41 17.43
C SER A 22 -23.15 35.49 17.08
N CYS A 23 -22.50 34.34 16.99
CA CYS A 23 -21.22 34.20 16.31
C CYS A 23 -21.50 33.49 14.97
N GLY A 24 -21.45 34.27 13.89
CA GLY A 24 -21.23 33.73 12.55
C GLY A 24 -19.78 33.31 12.35
N ASP A 25 -19.53 32.77 11.16
CA ASP A 25 -18.25 32.36 10.57
C ASP A 25 -17.66 31.05 11.12
N ASP A 26 -17.69 29.98 10.32
CA ASP A 26 -16.74 29.74 9.23
C ASP A 26 -17.08 28.34 8.66
N ASP A 27 -17.46 28.24 7.38
CA ASP A 27 -17.73 26.96 6.70
C ASP A 27 -16.41 26.28 6.33
N GLY A 28 -15.55 26.14 7.34
CA GLY A 28 -14.29 25.44 7.33
C GLY A 28 -14.54 23.94 7.34
N SER A 29 -15.11 23.44 6.24
CA SER A 29 -15.04 22.03 5.86
C SER A 29 -13.57 21.66 5.67
N THR A 30 -12.84 21.48 6.79
CA THR A 30 -11.54 20.81 6.77
C THR A 30 -11.81 19.45 6.14
N PRO A 31 -11.25 19.15 4.95
CA PRO A 31 -11.49 17.88 4.31
C PRO A 31 -10.93 16.82 5.25
N THR A 32 -11.80 15.99 5.82
CA THR A 32 -11.37 14.81 6.57
C THR A 32 -10.55 13.97 5.60
N PRO A 33 -9.28 13.64 5.90
CA PRO A 33 -8.46 12.85 5.00
C PRO A 33 -9.17 11.51 4.76
N THR A 34 -9.41 11.19 3.49
CA THR A 34 -9.98 9.88 3.13
C THR A 34 -9.00 8.81 3.57
N PRO A 35 -9.44 7.78 4.32
CA PRO A 35 -8.57 6.67 4.71
C PRO A 35 -7.94 6.04 3.47
N THR A 36 -6.60 5.98 3.42
CA THR A 36 -5.88 5.30 2.33
C THR A 36 -6.19 3.81 2.38
N ASP A 37 -6.58 3.24 1.23
CA ASP A 37 -6.80 1.81 1.10
C ASP A 37 -5.47 1.06 1.42
N PRO A 38 -5.48 0.07 2.33
CA PRO A 38 -4.26 -0.65 2.69
C PRO A 38 -3.65 -1.40 1.50
N LEU A 39 -4.44 -1.80 0.50
CA LEU A 39 -3.91 -2.41 -0.73
C LEU A 39 -3.24 -1.38 -1.64
N ASP A 40 -3.76 -0.15 -1.70
CA ASP A 40 -3.08 0.92 -2.43
C ASP A 40 -1.74 1.28 -1.76
N THR A 41 -1.70 1.30 -0.42
CA THR A 41 -0.44 1.48 0.33
C THR A 41 0.58 0.39 0.01
N GLN A 42 0.13 -0.87 0.00
CA GLN A 42 0.97 -2.02 -0.33
C GLN A 42 1.46 -1.96 -1.79
N ALA A 43 0.57 -1.64 -2.74
CA ALA A 43 0.91 -1.53 -4.15
C ALA A 43 1.92 -0.41 -4.42
N ASN A 44 1.82 0.70 -3.69
CA ASN A 44 2.79 1.80 -3.77
C ASN A 44 4.19 1.37 -3.31
N LEU A 45 4.30 0.53 -2.28
CA LEU A 45 5.59 -0.03 -1.86
C LEU A 45 6.20 -0.93 -2.95
N LEU A 46 5.36 -1.76 -3.59
CA LEU A 46 5.75 -2.68 -4.66
C LEU A 46 6.26 -1.94 -5.91
N ASN A 47 5.68 -0.79 -6.26
CA ASN A 47 6.12 -0.01 -7.41
C ASN A 47 7.63 0.33 -7.33
N GLY A 48 8.36 0.03 -8.40
CA GLY A 48 9.78 0.31 -8.51
C GLY A 48 10.56 -0.78 -9.24
N ASN A 49 11.86 -0.58 -9.31
CA ASN A 49 12.79 -1.53 -9.88
C ASN A 49 13.51 -2.27 -8.75
N TRP A 50 13.53 -3.59 -8.83
CA TRP A 50 14.03 -4.51 -7.82
C TRP A 50 15.10 -5.39 -8.45
N LYS A 51 16.25 -5.53 -7.79
CA LYS A 51 17.32 -6.41 -8.23
C LYS A 51 17.55 -7.50 -7.20
N VAL A 52 17.80 -8.73 -7.65
CA VAL A 52 18.23 -9.81 -6.76
C VAL A 52 19.44 -9.35 -5.96
N LYS A 53 19.36 -9.49 -4.63
CA LYS A 53 20.28 -8.82 -3.72
C LYS A 53 21.73 -9.30 -3.88
N ASP A 54 21.94 -10.61 -3.84
CA ASP A 54 23.26 -11.25 -3.95
C ASP A 54 23.13 -12.73 -4.37
N ALA A 55 24.26 -13.43 -4.49
CA ALA A 55 24.32 -14.83 -4.93
C ALA A 55 23.59 -15.83 -3.98
N ASN A 56 23.27 -15.43 -2.75
CA ASN A 56 22.57 -16.28 -1.78
C ASN A 56 21.06 -15.98 -1.71
N SER A 57 20.57 -15.12 -2.60
CA SER A 57 19.23 -14.53 -2.53
C SER A 57 18.20 -15.24 -3.39
N VAL A 58 18.57 -16.35 -4.04
CA VAL A 58 17.65 -17.21 -4.80
C VAL A 58 17.76 -18.62 -4.26
N THR A 59 16.62 -19.17 -3.85
CA THR A 59 16.55 -20.58 -3.42
C THR A 59 15.48 -21.33 -4.20
N LYS A 60 15.76 -22.60 -4.46
CA LYS A 60 14.82 -23.59 -4.98
C LYS A 60 14.73 -24.74 -3.99
N ASP A 61 13.53 -25.04 -3.51
CA ASP A 61 13.24 -26.08 -2.52
C ASP A 61 14.14 -25.97 -1.27
N GLY A 62 14.38 -24.73 -0.83
CA GLY A 62 15.20 -24.41 0.34
C GLY A 62 16.72 -24.43 0.11
N SER A 63 17.18 -24.81 -1.08
CA SER A 63 18.61 -24.80 -1.44
C SER A 63 18.95 -23.57 -2.27
N ILE A 64 20.07 -22.92 -1.97
CA ILE A 64 20.59 -21.80 -2.78
C ILE A 64 20.92 -22.32 -4.19
N VAL A 65 20.56 -21.54 -5.20
CA VAL A 65 20.84 -21.84 -6.61
C VAL A 65 21.55 -20.65 -7.27
N ASP A 66 22.55 -20.95 -8.11
CA ASP A 66 23.32 -19.93 -8.84
C ASP A 66 22.68 -19.61 -10.20
N VAL A 67 21.41 -19.22 -10.14
CA VAL A 67 20.61 -18.76 -11.29
C VAL A 67 19.79 -17.56 -10.88
N PHE A 68 19.46 -16.70 -11.84
CA PHE A 68 18.77 -15.43 -11.63
C PHE A 68 19.52 -14.43 -10.74
N THR A 69 20.82 -14.63 -10.49
CA THR A 69 21.62 -13.80 -9.57
C THR A 69 21.76 -12.34 -10.04
N THR A 70 21.56 -12.09 -11.34
CA THR A 70 21.55 -10.75 -11.93
C THR A 70 20.14 -10.25 -12.28
N MET A 71 19.11 -11.01 -11.92
CA MET A 71 17.74 -10.73 -12.33
C MET A 71 17.26 -9.39 -11.78
N THR A 72 16.53 -8.66 -12.62
CA THR A 72 15.72 -7.51 -12.20
C THR A 72 14.23 -7.79 -12.38
N LEU A 73 13.43 -7.17 -11.52
CA LEU A 73 11.98 -7.16 -11.53
C LEU A 73 11.52 -5.70 -11.44
N ASN A 74 10.89 -5.20 -12.49
CA ASN A 74 10.23 -3.90 -12.45
C ASN A 74 8.73 -4.12 -12.21
N LEU A 75 8.21 -3.53 -11.15
CA LEU A 75 6.77 -3.49 -10.84
C LEU A 75 6.28 -2.06 -11.11
N SER A 76 5.26 -1.92 -11.94
CA SER A 76 4.77 -0.61 -12.39
C SER A 76 3.24 -0.53 -12.45
N GLY A 77 2.71 0.68 -12.30
CA GLY A 77 1.27 0.93 -12.33
C GLY A 77 0.50 0.23 -11.21
N GLY A 78 1.17 -0.20 -10.14
CA GLY A 78 0.58 -0.88 -9.01
C GLY A 78 -0.44 0.00 -8.30
N THR A 79 -1.64 -0.54 -8.17
CA THR A 79 -2.77 -0.03 -7.38
C THR A 79 -3.41 -1.20 -6.62
N LYS A 80 -4.45 -0.96 -5.83
CA LYS A 80 -5.26 -2.03 -5.23
C LYS A 80 -5.87 -3.01 -6.24
N SER A 81 -6.05 -2.59 -7.49
CA SER A 81 -6.58 -3.44 -8.56
C SER A 81 -5.50 -4.30 -9.22
N GLY A 82 -4.22 -4.11 -8.87
CA GLY A 82 -3.09 -4.77 -9.48
C GLY A 82 -2.16 -3.83 -10.22
N GLY A 83 -1.26 -4.40 -11.02
CA GLY A 83 -0.28 -3.68 -11.81
C GLY A 83 0.38 -4.56 -12.87
N ASN A 84 1.45 -4.06 -13.47
CA ASN A 84 2.25 -4.76 -14.47
C ASN A 84 3.64 -5.08 -13.92
N TYR A 85 4.30 -6.05 -14.53
CA TYR A 85 5.70 -6.31 -14.27
C TYR A 85 6.49 -6.62 -15.54
N THR A 86 7.80 -6.36 -15.48
CA THR A 86 8.78 -6.89 -16.43
C THR A 86 9.95 -7.51 -15.66
N THR A 87 10.60 -8.49 -16.24
CA THR A 87 11.80 -9.10 -15.68
C THR A 87 12.95 -9.10 -16.69
N SER A 88 14.18 -9.08 -16.18
CA SER A 88 15.40 -9.30 -16.97
C SER A 88 16.13 -10.48 -16.39
N HIS A 89 16.35 -11.52 -17.18
CA HIS A 89 17.10 -12.73 -16.84
C HIS A 89 17.55 -13.43 -18.14
N THR A 90 18.49 -14.36 -18.06
CA THR A 90 19.11 -15.01 -19.24
C THR A 90 19.14 -16.53 -19.15
N GLU A 91 18.57 -17.07 -18.08
CA GLU A 91 18.57 -18.49 -17.76
C GLU A 91 17.74 -19.28 -18.79
N ASP A 92 18.29 -20.42 -19.23
CA ASP A 92 17.55 -21.35 -20.06
C ASP A 92 16.27 -21.81 -19.36
N SER A 93 15.14 -21.68 -20.08
CA SER A 93 13.78 -21.91 -19.56
C SER A 93 13.45 -21.09 -18.31
N GLY A 94 14.14 -19.96 -18.08
CA GLY A 94 13.89 -19.08 -16.94
C GLY A 94 12.47 -18.49 -16.93
N THR A 95 11.84 -18.41 -18.11
CA THR A 95 10.45 -17.98 -18.30
C THR A 95 9.42 -18.92 -17.69
N GLU A 96 9.77 -20.18 -17.38
CA GLU A 96 8.94 -21.08 -16.57
C GLU A 96 8.81 -20.59 -15.12
N VAL A 97 9.82 -19.87 -14.61
CA VAL A 97 9.84 -19.31 -13.25
C VAL A 97 9.33 -17.87 -13.26
N TRP A 98 9.93 -17.03 -14.09
CA TRP A 98 9.61 -15.63 -14.25
C TRP A 98 9.47 -15.26 -15.73
N PRO A 99 8.24 -15.04 -16.24
CA PRO A 99 8.02 -14.47 -17.55
C PRO A 99 8.69 -13.10 -17.68
N ASN A 100 9.12 -12.77 -18.89
CA ASN A 100 9.76 -11.47 -19.19
C ASN A 100 8.83 -10.29 -18.91
N SER A 101 7.51 -10.51 -18.95
CA SER A 101 6.50 -9.51 -18.57
C SER A 101 5.17 -10.17 -18.24
N GLY A 102 4.32 -9.44 -17.52
CA GLY A 102 2.95 -9.83 -17.25
C GLY A 102 2.21 -8.80 -16.41
N SER A 103 1.09 -9.23 -15.83
CA SER A 103 0.32 -8.44 -14.87
C SER A 103 0.07 -9.23 -13.59
N TRP A 104 -0.24 -8.53 -12.52
CA TRP A 104 -0.53 -9.12 -11.22
C TRP A 104 -1.73 -8.43 -10.57
N THR A 105 -2.46 -9.15 -9.72
CA THR A 105 -3.54 -8.60 -8.88
C THR A 105 -3.42 -9.15 -7.45
N PHE A 106 -3.95 -8.46 -6.45
CA PHE A 106 -3.99 -9.03 -5.09
C PHE A 106 -4.93 -10.23 -5.02
N GLN A 107 -4.46 -11.34 -4.44
CA GLN A 107 -5.28 -12.52 -4.27
C GLN A 107 -6.23 -12.33 -3.09
N ASN A 108 -7.55 -12.40 -3.33
CA ASN A 108 -8.57 -12.35 -2.26
C ASN A 108 -8.43 -11.14 -1.31
N SER A 109 -7.98 -9.99 -1.81
CA SER A 109 -7.67 -8.79 -1.00
C SER A 109 -6.62 -8.99 0.10
N ASP A 110 -5.78 -10.03 -0.01
CA ASP A 110 -4.65 -10.28 0.88
C ASP A 110 -3.44 -9.45 0.42
N LYS A 111 -3.04 -8.46 1.23
CA LYS A 111 -1.89 -7.59 0.96
C LYS A 111 -0.57 -8.36 0.84
N SER A 112 -0.49 -9.58 1.35
CA SER A 112 0.71 -10.42 1.32
C SER A 112 0.74 -11.39 0.15
N LYS A 113 -0.28 -11.39 -0.74
CA LYS A 113 -0.36 -12.31 -1.86
C LYS A 113 -0.83 -11.64 -3.13
N VAL A 114 -0.11 -11.91 -4.22
CA VAL A 114 -0.55 -11.54 -5.57
C VAL A 114 -0.70 -12.78 -6.43
N ILE A 115 -1.56 -12.70 -7.43
CA ILE A 115 -1.67 -13.69 -8.50
C ILE A 115 -1.21 -13.04 -9.80
N ARG A 116 -0.24 -13.68 -10.47
CA ARG A 116 0.17 -13.32 -11.83
C ARG A 116 -0.88 -13.74 -12.84
N ASN A 117 -0.88 -13.12 -14.01
CA ASN A 117 -1.79 -13.44 -15.11
C ASN A 117 -1.64 -14.86 -15.68
N ASP A 118 -0.57 -15.57 -15.36
CA ASP A 118 -0.38 -17.00 -15.66
C ASP A 118 -0.85 -17.94 -14.55
N GLY A 119 -1.50 -17.41 -13.50
CA GLY A 119 -2.10 -18.18 -12.42
C GLY A 119 -1.15 -18.48 -11.26
N VAL A 120 0.14 -18.11 -11.34
CA VAL A 120 1.09 -18.31 -10.24
C VAL A 120 0.76 -17.37 -9.09
N VAL A 121 0.52 -17.95 -7.91
CA VAL A 121 0.29 -17.21 -6.66
C VAL A 121 1.63 -16.96 -5.99
N ILE A 122 1.93 -15.69 -5.74
CA ILE A 122 3.16 -15.23 -5.10
C ILE A 122 2.83 -14.68 -3.71
N SER A 123 3.46 -15.26 -2.69
CA SER A 123 3.53 -14.65 -1.36
C SER A 123 4.64 -13.61 -1.35
N LEU A 124 4.37 -12.44 -0.76
CA LEU A 124 5.30 -11.32 -0.75
C LEU A 124 5.45 -10.69 0.65
N SER A 125 6.64 -10.16 0.90
CA SER A 125 6.96 -9.31 2.05
C SER A 125 7.81 -8.15 1.54
N VAL A 126 7.28 -6.93 1.60
CA VAL A 126 7.90 -5.74 1.02
C VAL A 126 8.11 -4.66 2.07
N THR A 127 9.21 -3.95 1.96
CA THR A 127 9.52 -2.71 2.68
C THR A 127 9.88 -1.63 1.66
N GLU A 128 10.31 -0.45 2.11
CA GLU A 128 10.80 0.58 1.20
C GLU A 128 12.04 0.15 0.39
N THR A 129 12.85 -0.78 0.92
CA THR A 129 14.16 -1.14 0.34
C THR A 129 14.32 -2.61 0.00
N THR A 130 13.43 -3.48 0.48
CA THR A 130 13.51 -4.93 0.26
C THR A 130 12.19 -5.50 -0.22
N LEU A 131 12.26 -6.52 -1.08
CA LEU A 131 11.13 -7.31 -1.52
C LEU A 131 11.51 -8.78 -1.45
N ARG A 132 10.74 -9.57 -0.73
CA ARG A 132 10.84 -11.03 -0.75
C ARG A 132 9.64 -11.60 -1.46
N THR A 133 9.85 -12.53 -2.37
CA THR A 133 8.80 -13.29 -3.06
C THR A 133 8.98 -14.78 -2.85
N SER A 134 7.90 -15.52 -2.67
CA SER A 134 7.91 -16.99 -2.64
C SER A 134 6.70 -17.57 -3.37
N PHE A 135 6.93 -18.56 -4.22
CA PHE A 135 5.89 -19.21 -5.02
C PHE A 135 6.33 -20.59 -5.50
N THR A 136 5.37 -21.39 -5.94
CA THR A 136 5.61 -22.71 -6.53
C THR A 136 5.42 -22.62 -8.04
N VAL A 137 6.38 -23.17 -8.78
CA VAL A 137 6.23 -23.49 -10.21
C VAL A 137 5.87 -24.97 -10.26
N SER A 138 4.84 -25.34 -11.04
CA SER A 138 4.40 -26.72 -11.19
C SER A 138 4.50 -27.19 -12.63
N GLY A 139 5.15 -28.34 -12.84
CA GLY A 139 5.43 -28.87 -14.17
C GLY A 139 6.62 -28.19 -14.86
N GLY A 140 7.09 -28.79 -15.95
CA GLY A 140 8.29 -28.34 -16.64
C GLY A 140 9.59 -28.75 -15.94
N ILE A 141 10.71 -28.21 -16.40
CA ILE A 141 12.04 -28.55 -15.86
C ILE A 141 12.41 -27.69 -14.64
N LYS A 142 11.70 -26.58 -14.42
CA LYS A 142 11.91 -25.67 -13.28
C LYS A 142 10.93 -25.89 -12.12
N ASP A 143 10.12 -26.96 -12.15
CA ASP A 143 9.21 -27.38 -11.08
C ASP A 143 9.86 -27.32 -9.69
N GLY A 144 9.18 -26.73 -8.71
CA GLY A 144 9.67 -26.56 -7.34
C GLY A 144 9.25 -25.25 -6.68
N ASN A 145 9.65 -25.08 -5.42
CA ASN A 145 9.36 -23.90 -4.62
C ASN A 145 10.50 -22.89 -4.73
N TRP A 146 10.18 -21.70 -5.23
CA TRP A 146 11.15 -20.64 -5.45
C TRP A 146 11.00 -19.54 -4.40
N VAL A 147 12.13 -19.01 -3.97
CA VAL A 147 12.21 -17.81 -3.13
C VAL A 147 13.25 -16.87 -3.71
N PHE A 148 12.89 -15.59 -3.81
CA PHE A 148 13.77 -14.52 -4.24
C PHE A 148 13.78 -13.40 -3.22
N ASP A 149 14.98 -12.95 -2.84
CA ASP A 149 15.20 -11.77 -2.03
C ASP A 149 15.80 -10.65 -2.90
N PHE A 150 15.06 -9.56 -3.04
CA PHE A 150 15.41 -8.39 -3.83
C PHE A 150 15.73 -7.18 -2.95
N VAL A 151 16.54 -6.28 -3.50
CA VAL A 151 16.74 -4.91 -3.01
C VAL A 151 16.26 -3.91 -4.06
N LYS A 152 15.77 -2.76 -3.60
CA LYS A 152 15.34 -1.68 -4.49
C LYS A 152 16.54 -1.03 -5.18
N GLN A 153 16.39 -0.68 -6.46
CA GLN A 153 17.39 0.04 -7.26
C GLN A 153 17.16 1.55 -7.27
#